data_AF-A0A401QEZ7-F1
#
_entry.id   AF-A0A401QEZ7-F1
#
_cell.length_a   1.000
_cell.length_b   1.000
_cell.length_c   1.000
_cell.angle_alpha   90.00
_cell.angle_beta   90.00
_cell.angle_gamma   90.00
#
_symmetry.space_group_name_H-M   'P 1'
#
loop_
_entity.id
_entity.type
_entity.pdbx_description
1 polymer ?
#
loop_
_entity_poly.entity_id
_entity_poly.type
_entity_poly.pdbx_seq_one_letter_code
_entity_poly.pdbx_strand_id
1 'polypeptide(L)'
;MFCFLNLMLAERCTLLSAEILKSQAKYSEAATLLIRMTSEDSDLRSALLLEQAAHCFINMRSPMVRKFAFHMILAGHRFGKADQ
;
A
#
# COMPACT_ATOMS: atom_id res chain seq x y z
N MET A 1 -10.14 17.62 -14.91
CA MET A 1 -10.25 16.36 -15.70
C MET A 1 -8.89 15.70 -15.97
N PHE A 2 -7.84 16.45 -16.37
CA PHE A 2 -6.49 15.87 -16.64
C PHE A 2 -5.73 15.32 -15.40
N CYS A 3 -5.92 15.89 -14.21
CA CYS A 3 -5.20 15.47 -13.00
C CYS A 3 -5.62 14.06 -12.52
N PHE A 4 -6.92 13.74 -12.59
CA PHE A 4 -7.46 12.43 -12.20
C PHE A 4 -6.98 11.28 -13.09
N LEU A 5 -6.84 11.51 -14.40
CA LEU A 5 -6.35 10.48 -15.33
C LEU A 5 -4.90 10.09 -15.00
N ASN A 6 -4.06 11.06 -14.65
CA ASN A 6 -2.68 10.82 -14.26
C ASN A 6 -2.57 10.07 -12.93
N LEU A 7 -3.46 10.33 -11.97
CA LEU A 7 -3.48 9.64 -10.68
C LEU A 7 -3.82 8.15 -10.83
N MET A 8 -4.82 7.82 -11.67
CA MET A 8 -5.18 6.42 -11.98
C MET A 8 -4.03 5.66 -12.65
N LEU A 9 -3.30 6.31 -13.57
CA LEU A 9 -2.13 5.73 -14.21
C LEU A 9 -0.98 5.53 -13.21
N ALA A 10 -0.74 6.50 -12.33
CA ALA A 10 0.27 6.41 -11.28
C ALA A 10 -0.03 5.28 -10.30
N GLU A 11 -1.30 5.10 -9.91
CA GLU A 11 -1.75 4.00 -9.05
C GLU A 11 -1.53 2.64 -9.71
N ARG A 12 -1.94 2.47 -10.97
CA ARG A 12 -1.70 1.23 -11.73
C ARG A 12 -0.23 0.92 -11.88
N CYS A 13 0.60 1.91 -12.23
CA CYS A 13 2.05 1.75 -12.31
C CYS A 13 2.66 1.38 -10.95
N THR A 14 2.15 1.95 -9.87
CA THR A 14 2.59 1.65 -8.50
C THR A 14 2.30 0.21 -8.14
N LEU A 15 1.06 -0.26 -8.33
CA LEU A 15 0.67 -1.63 -8.04
C LEU A 15 1.47 -2.65 -8.88
N LEU A 16 1.62 -2.38 -10.18
CA LEU A 16 2.43 -3.23 -11.07
C LEU A 16 3.90 -3.27 -10.61
N SER A 17 4.48 -2.12 -10.28
CA SER A 17 5.87 -2.03 -9.80
C SER A 17 6.04 -2.77 -8.47
N ALA A 18 5.09 -2.64 -7.55
CA ALA A 18 5.10 -3.36 -6.29
C ALA A 18 5.06 -4.89 -6.50
N GLU A 19 4.24 -5.38 -7.43
CA GLU A 19 4.16 -6.82 -7.72
C GLU A 19 5.46 -7.35 -8.35
N ILE A 20 6.06 -6.59 -9.27
CA ILE A 20 7.38 -6.92 -9.83
C ILE A 20 8.44 -7.01 -8.72
N LEU A 21 8.47 -6.04 -7.79
CA LEU A 21 9.40 -6.05 -6.67
C LEU A 21 9.17 -7.24 -5.74
N LYS A 22 7.90 -7.56 -5.43
CA LYS A 22 7.54 -8.76 -4.64
C LYS A 22 8.00 -10.04 -5.32
N SER A 23 7.87 -10.15 -6.65
CA SER A 23 8.35 -11.31 -7.41
C SER A 23 9.87 -11.54 -7.30
N GLN A 24 10.62 -10.47 -7.03
CA GLN A 24 12.06 -10.48 -6.79
C GLN A 24 12.42 -10.56 -5.29
N ALA A 25 11.46 -10.85 -4.41
CA ALA A 25 11.58 -10.81 -2.95
C ALA A 25 12.03 -9.45 -2.36
N LYS A 26 11.88 -8.35 -3.11
CA LYS A 26 12.20 -6.98 -2.69
C LYS A 26 11.04 -6.32 -1.95
N TYR A 27 10.57 -6.97 -0.89
CA TYR A 27 9.41 -6.51 -0.12
C TYR A 27 9.59 -5.15 0.54
N SER A 28 10.82 -4.76 0.92
CA SER A 28 11.08 -3.46 1.55
C SER A 28 10.87 -2.29 0.59
N GLU A 29 11.29 -2.46 -0.67
CA GLU A 29 11.09 -1.47 -1.72
C GLU A 29 9.61 -1.38 -2.11
N ALA A 30 8.94 -2.54 -2.25
CA ALA A 30 7.51 -2.60 -2.53
C ALA A 30 6.68 -1.89 -1.46
N ALA A 31 6.93 -2.16 -0.17
CA ALA A 31 6.25 -1.50 0.95
C ALA A 31 6.44 0.02 0.92
N THR A 32 7.67 0.48 0.66
CA THR A 32 7.99 1.91 0.61
C THR A 32 7.25 2.61 -0.52
N LEU A 33 7.18 1.96 -1.69
CA LEU A 33 6.49 2.49 -2.87
C LEU A 33 4.97 2.58 -2.64
N LEU A 34 4.36 1.58 -2.02
CA LEU A 34 2.93 1.57 -1.67
C LEU A 34 2.58 2.66 -0.63
N ILE A 35 3.37 2.78 0.44
CA ILE A 35 3.14 3.77 1.51
C ILE A 35 3.20 5.20 0.96
N ARG A 36 4.15 5.49 0.06
CA ARG A 36 4.29 6.82 -0.56
C ARG A 36 3.08 7.26 -1.38
N MET A 37 2.28 6.32 -1.86
CA MET A 37 1.08 6.62 -2.65
C MET A 37 -0.16 6.88 -1.80
N THR A 38 -0.11 6.66 -0.48
CA THR A 38 -1.21 6.98 0.44
C THR A 38 -1.43 8.50 0.53
N SER A 39 -2.69 8.94 0.54
CA SER A 39 -3.08 10.34 0.71
C SER A 39 -4.34 10.48 1.58
N GLU A 40 -4.62 11.69 2.06
CA GLU A 40 -5.85 11.96 2.81
C GLU A 40 -7.08 12.11 1.91
N ASP A 41 -6.89 12.32 0.60
CA ASP A 41 -7.99 12.58 -0.35
C ASP A 41 -8.85 11.35 -0.67
N SER A 42 -8.35 10.14 -0.38
CA SER A 42 -9.07 8.89 -0.62
C SER A 42 -8.74 7.86 0.45
N ASP A 43 -9.67 7.69 1.39
CA ASP A 43 -9.51 6.75 2.50
C ASP A 43 -9.47 5.30 2.02
N LEU A 44 -10.36 4.89 1.11
CA LEU A 44 -10.40 3.53 0.57
C LEU A 44 -9.08 3.14 -0.11
N ARG A 45 -8.58 4.01 -0.99
CA ARG A 45 -7.33 3.78 -1.73
C ARG A 45 -6.15 3.66 -0.77
N SER A 46 -6.07 4.59 0.19
CA SER A 46 -5.00 4.59 1.18
C SER A 46 -5.08 3.37 2.11
N ALA A 47 -6.28 2.90 2.45
CA ALA A 47 -6.47 1.68 3.23
C ALA A 47 -5.91 0.45 2.50
N LEU A 48 -6.28 0.26 1.23
CA LEU A 48 -5.77 -0.83 0.40
C LEU A 48 -4.25 -0.79 0.26
N LEU A 49 -3.68 0.39 0.00
CA LEU A 49 -2.22 0.53 -0.13
C LEU A 49 -1.48 0.21 1.19
N LEU A 50 -2.04 0.61 2.34
CA LEU A 50 -1.50 0.28 3.65
C LEU A 50 -1.59 -1.20 3.97
N GLU A 51 -2.69 -1.86 3.61
CA GLU A 51 -2.85 -3.31 3.74
C GLU A 51 -1.81 -4.06 2.88
N GLN A 52 -1.65 -3.67 1.62
CA GLN A 52 -0.65 -4.29 0.74
C GLN A 52 0.78 -4.04 1.23
N ALA A 53 1.06 -2.85 1.77
CA ALA A 53 2.35 -2.56 2.41
C ALA A 53 2.56 -3.42 3.68
N ALA A 54 1.51 -3.66 4.47
CA ALA A 54 1.56 -4.55 5.62
C ALA A 54 1.97 -5.96 5.19
N HIS A 55 1.32 -6.52 4.17
CA HIS A 55 1.67 -7.84 3.63
C HIS A 55 3.13 -7.94 3.15
N CYS A 56 3.73 -6.84 2.68
CA CYS A 56 5.15 -6.84 2.39
C CYS A 56 6.00 -7.06 3.65
N PHE A 57 5.64 -6.47 4.79
CA PHE A 57 6.39 -6.63 6.06
C PHE A 57 6.37 -8.06 6.61
N ILE A 58 5.27 -8.80 6.46
CA ILE A 58 5.19 -10.18 6.96
C ILE A 58 5.90 -11.17 6.02
N ASN A 59 5.98 -10.88 4.72
CA ASN A 59 6.62 -11.73 3.71
C ASN A 59 8.13 -11.49 3.55
N MET A 60 8.72 -10.56 4.29
CA MET A 60 10.18 -10.37 4.33
C MET A 60 10.90 -11.60 4.88
N ARG A 61 12.17 -11.77 4.48
CA ARG A 61 13.04 -12.85 5.00
C ARG A 61 13.09 -12.90 6.54
N SER A 62 13.06 -11.74 7.18
CA SER A 62 12.82 -11.61 8.62
C SER A 62 11.48 -10.89 8.80
N PRO A 63 10.40 -11.61 9.14
CA PRO A 63 9.06 -11.02 9.22
C PRO A 63 8.98 -9.89 10.25
N MET A 64 8.50 -8.73 9.83
CA MET A 64 8.38 -7.54 10.68
C MET A 64 6.97 -7.43 11.27
N VAL A 65 6.61 -8.35 12.16
CA VAL A 65 5.23 -8.51 12.71
C VAL A 65 4.68 -7.21 13.32
N ARG A 66 5.50 -6.43 14.02
CA ARG A 66 5.06 -5.13 14.60
C ARG A 66 4.68 -4.12 13.52
N LYS A 67 5.47 -4.03 12.43
CA LYS A 67 5.16 -3.14 11.32
C LYS A 67 3.91 -3.61 10.57
N PHE A 68 3.77 -4.92 10.36
CA PHE A 68 2.56 -5.50 9.80
C PHE A 68 1.31 -5.08 10.59
N ALA A 69 1.28 -5.36 11.90
CA ALA A 69 0.13 -5.04 12.74
C ALA A 69 -0.18 -3.53 12.75
N PHE A 70 0.85 -2.68 12.87
CA PHE A 70 0.67 -1.23 12.84
C PHE A 70 0.01 -0.74 11.54
N HIS A 71 0.47 -1.22 10.38
CA HIS A 71 -0.09 -0.79 9.10
C HIS A 71 -1.49 -1.39 8.84
N MET A 72 -1.78 -2.60 9.32
CA MET A 72 -3.13 -3.17 9.28
C MET A 72 -4.13 -2.35 10.11
N ILE A 73 -3.72 -1.86 11.29
CA ILE A 73 -4.57 -0.98 12.12
C ILE A 73 -4.84 0.35 11.39
N LEU A 74 -3.82 0.94 10.77
CA LEU A 74 -4.00 2.17 9.97
C LEU A 74 -4.90 1.93 8.75
N ALA A 75 -4.78 0.78 8.09
CA ALA A 75 -5.67 0.39 7.00
C ALA A 75 -7.12 0.26 7.50
N GLY A 76 -7.35 -0.48 8.59
CA GLY A 76 -8.66 -0.64 9.21
C GLY A 76 -9.31 0.69 9.60
N HIS A 77 -8.54 1.61 10.18
CA HIS A 77 -9.02 2.96 10.51
C HIS A 77 -9.53 3.72 9.28
N ARG A 78 -8.84 3.56 8.14
CA ARG A 78 -9.25 4.20 6.88
C ARG A 78 -10.41 3.48 6.19
N PHE A 79 -10.47 2.14 6.26
CA PHE A 79 -11.65 1.39 5.78
C PHE A 79 -12.92 1.83 6.51
N GLY A 80 -12.87 1.99 7.83
CA GLY A 80 -14.02 2.49 8.60
C GLY A 80 -14.45 3.91 8.21
N LYS A 81 -13.53 4.78 7.77
CA LYS A 81 -13.87 6.11 7.22
C LYS A 81 -14.44 6.04 5.81
N ALA A 82 -14.09 5.01 5.05
CA ALA A 82 -14.58 4.76 3.70
C ALA A 82 -15.90 3.98 3.66
N ASP A 83 -16.52 3.71 4.81
CA ASP A 83 -17.75 2.93 4.95
C ASP A 83 -17.63 1.54 4.28
N GLN A 84 -16.54 0.83 4.59
CA GLN A 84 -16.29 -0.56 4.20
C GLN A 84 -16.35 -1.48 5.42
#